data_AF-A0A1A2KW42-F1
#
_entry.id   AF-A0A1A2KW42-F1
#
_cell.length_a   1.000
_cell.length_b   1.000
_cell.length_c   1.000
_cell.angle_alpha   90.00
_cell.angle_beta   90.00
_cell.angle_gamma   90.00
#
_symmetry.space_group_name_H-M   'P 1'
#
loop_
_entity.id
_entity.type
_entity.pdbx_description
1 polymer ?
#
loop_
_entity_poly.entity_id
_entity_poly.type
_entity_poly.pdbx_seq_one_letter_code
_entity_poly.pdbx_strand_id
1 'polypeptide(L)'
;MEADEQEEIERVREWIGRLEAFASALDDIEGNSATDFANDVLEAMQSVVMPHVAPARVPSMLLALEAASTVTWATTTVIMDWADTPDVRDRYTRDTAQRLVKDALDRVLSNCTRWFSDGLPSEEEVKQRISTAAKDMRDAQELLGKRNAEHDAQDAEAAADPYGAILVHLDPSRSADAPIFEKVCSLTEDEDERYRDAYEQLRRMIDSELLQHISDESDRLCDVVMALLTDLRYNRIPIFDEDAWDEHRRKVRSALISFTAALYSHREQTVRTAKKTLNRGPEVQAVEKLFDELRKTSFEYGWLEELRGALQHGDINAFKWGFGASMNEEPVANVYMSREFMLDFTRNSSQKKWLKRRELEDMDSDPSVLDMIKAIQPLMGPLQEKLDTILYPNVADDVATVRELLSRYPHPNGVHALQDGPGFTRRKMCPPMSPLAPRVLSFVASYEPDDVGASDAGDGTAT
;
A
#
# COMPACT_ATOMS: atom_id res chain seq x y z
N MET A 1 36.48 -14.27 -64.04
CA MET A 1 35.05 -14.00 -64.35
C MET A 1 34.18 -15.17 -63.90
N GLU A 2 34.16 -16.34 -64.57
CA GLU A 2 33.35 -17.49 -64.08
C GLU A 2 33.79 -18.02 -62.70
N ALA A 3 35.09 -18.03 -62.39
CA ALA A 3 35.59 -18.50 -61.08
C ALA A 3 35.27 -17.52 -59.93
N ASP A 4 35.32 -16.20 -60.18
CA ASP A 4 35.02 -15.16 -59.18
C ASP A 4 33.52 -15.09 -58.89
N GLU A 5 32.69 -15.31 -59.92
CA GLU A 5 31.23 -15.36 -59.79
C GLU A 5 30.79 -16.60 -59.02
N GLN A 6 31.43 -17.75 -59.26
CA GLN A 6 31.15 -18.99 -58.52
C GLN A 6 31.54 -18.89 -57.03
N GLU A 7 32.68 -18.27 -56.72
CA GLU A 7 33.10 -18.02 -55.34
C GLU A 7 32.13 -17.08 -54.61
N GLU A 8 31.61 -16.07 -55.30
CA GLU A 8 30.63 -15.14 -54.73
C GLU A 8 29.26 -15.80 -54.50
N ILE A 9 28.82 -16.68 -55.41
CA ILE A 9 27.62 -17.52 -55.23
C ILE A 9 27.74 -18.38 -53.96
N GLU A 10 28.92 -18.94 -53.69
CA GLU A 10 29.18 -19.72 -52.46
C GLU A 10 29.11 -18.84 -51.20
N ARG A 11 29.69 -17.62 -51.24
CA ARG A 11 29.59 -16.66 -50.12
C ARG A 11 28.16 -16.19 -49.87
N VAL A 12 27.38 -15.94 -50.92
CA VAL A 12 25.95 -15.60 -50.79
C VAL A 12 25.18 -16.76 -50.14
N ARG A 13 25.45 -18.02 -50.54
CA ARG A 13 24.83 -19.20 -49.92
C ARG A 13 25.21 -19.35 -48.44
N GLU A 14 26.47 -19.11 -48.09
CA GLU A 14 26.92 -19.12 -46.70
C GLU A 14 26.17 -18.08 -45.86
N TRP A 15 26.04 -16.85 -46.38
CA TRP A 15 25.30 -15.77 -45.71
C TRP A 15 23.82 -16.08 -45.53
N ILE A 16 23.17 -16.67 -46.53
CA ILE A 16 21.78 -17.14 -46.40
C ILE A 16 21.68 -18.13 -45.23
N GLY A 17 22.57 -19.13 -45.18
CA GLY A 17 22.57 -20.11 -44.07
C GLY A 17 22.81 -19.48 -42.69
N ARG A 18 23.68 -18.46 -42.60
CA ARG A 18 23.91 -17.71 -41.34
C ARG A 18 22.67 -16.93 -40.91
N LEU A 19 21.99 -16.27 -41.84
CA LEU A 19 20.77 -15.51 -41.56
C LEU A 19 19.57 -16.40 -41.24
N GLU A 20 19.45 -17.56 -41.88
CA GLU A 20 18.45 -18.59 -41.52
C GLU A 20 18.69 -19.13 -40.11
N ALA A 21 19.96 -19.38 -39.74
CA ALA A 21 20.32 -19.77 -38.38
C ALA A 21 19.99 -18.67 -37.37
N PHE A 22 20.28 -17.40 -37.70
CA PHE A 22 19.90 -16.25 -36.87
C PHE A 22 18.38 -16.14 -36.70
N ALA A 23 17.61 -16.24 -37.78
CA ALA A 23 16.15 -16.19 -37.74
C ALA A 23 15.54 -17.33 -36.91
N SER A 24 16.19 -18.51 -36.91
CA SER A 24 15.80 -19.66 -36.09
C SER A 24 16.16 -19.46 -34.61
N ALA A 25 17.25 -18.75 -34.32
CA ALA A 25 17.71 -18.46 -32.96
C ALA A 25 16.96 -17.28 -32.30
N LEU A 26 16.08 -16.57 -33.01
CA LEU A 26 15.29 -15.48 -32.43
C LEU A 26 14.44 -15.94 -31.23
N ASP A 27 14.00 -17.21 -31.21
CA ASP A 27 13.25 -17.80 -30.09
C ASP A 27 14.09 -17.88 -28.79
N ASP A 28 15.41 -18.01 -28.93
CA ASP A 28 16.36 -18.18 -27.84
C ASP A 28 16.91 -16.85 -27.30
N ILE A 29 16.66 -15.73 -27.98
CA ILE A 29 17.08 -14.40 -27.51
C ILE A 29 16.19 -13.98 -26.33
N GLU A 30 16.81 -13.71 -25.19
CA GLU A 30 16.15 -13.25 -23.97
C GLU A 30 15.45 -11.89 -24.17
N GLY A 31 14.53 -11.53 -23.27
CA GLY A 31 13.77 -10.29 -23.35
C GLY A 31 12.32 -10.46 -22.90
N ASN A 32 12.00 -9.96 -21.70
CA ASN A 32 10.66 -10.10 -21.12
C ASN A 32 9.66 -9.10 -21.72
N SER A 33 10.15 -8.01 -22.32
CA SER A 33 9.34 -7.01 -23.02
C SER A 33 9.69 -6.94 -24.51
N ALA A 34 8.79 -6.37 -25.31
CA ALA A 34 9.02 -6.14 -26.74
C ALA A 34 10.25 -5.26 -27.00
N THR A 35 10.51 -4.27 -26.15
CA THR A 35 11.65 -3.35 -26.26
C THR A 35 12.97 -3.99 -25.85
N ASP A 36 12.98 -4.83 -24.81
CA ASP A 36 14.19 -5.56 -24.39
C ASP A 36 14.62 -6.52 -25.51
N PHE A 37 13.68 -7.33 -26.00
CA PHE A 37 13.91 -8.22 -27.13
C PHE A 37 14.43 -7.46 -28.36
N ALA A 38 13.84 -6.32 -28.71
CA ALA A 38 14.27 -5.52 -29.86
C ALA A 38 15.71 -4.98 -29.72
N ASN A 39 16.13 -4.60 -28.51
CA ASN A 39 17.50 -4.18 -28.24
C ASN A 39 18.48 -5.35 -28.35
N ASP A 40 18.14 -6.49 -27.74
CA ASP A 40 19.02 -7.68 -27.72
C ASP A 40 19.19 -8.28 -29.13
N VAL A 41 18.12 -8.29 -29.94
CA VAL A 41 18.17 -8.67 -31.36
C VAL A 41 19.09 -7.74 -32.16
N LEU A 42 19.02 -6.44 -31.91
CA LEU A 42 19.85 -5.47 -32.62
C LEU A 42 21.34 -5.68 -32.30
N GLU A 43 21.68 -5.92 -31.03
CA GLU A 43 23.05 -6.24 -30.60
C GLU A 43 23.55 -7.56 -31.19
N ALA A 44 22.70 -8.60 -31.17
CA ALA A 44 23.02 -9.90 -31.75
C ALA A 44 23.25 -9.81 -33.27
N MET A 45 22.40 -9.09 -34.00
CA MET A 45 22.55 -8.89 -35.45
C MET A 45 23.84 -8.11 -35.78
N GLN A 46 24.15 -7.06 -35.02
CA GLN A 46 25.41 -6.32 -35.20
C GLN A 46 26.61 -7.24 -34.97
N SER A 47 26.56 -8.12 -33.96
CA SER A 47 27.62 -9.10 -33.69
C SER A 47 27.80 -10.12 -34.81
N VAL A 48 26.73 -10.48 -35.53
CA VAL A 48 26.79 -11.37 -36.70
C VAL A 48 27.35 -10.65 -37.94
N VAL A 49 26.99 -9.39 -38.16
CA VAL A 49 27.31 -8.66 -39.40
C VAL A 49 28.66 -7.95 -39.35
N MET A 50 28.96 -7.23 -38.26
CA MET A 50 30.12 -6.33 -38.17
C MET A 50 31.48 -7.02 -38.42
N PRO A 51 31.75 -8.24 -37.93
CA PRO A 51 33.04 -8.92 -38.17
C PRO A 51 33.34 -9.21 -39.65
N HIS A 52 32.33 -9.15 -40.51
CA HIS A 52 32.41 -9.54 -41.91
C HIS A 52 32.21 -8.37 -42.88
N VAL A 53 32.09 -7.14 -42.36
CA VAL A 53 31.98 -5.91 -43.16
C VAL A 53 33.33 -5.66 -43.84
N ALA A 54 33.38 -5.88 -45.16
CA ALA A 54 34.56 -5.60 -45.99
C ALA A 54 34.37 -4.33 -46.84
N PRO A 55 35.45 -3.64 -47.26
CA PRO A 55 35.36 -2.50 -48.18
C PRO A 55 34.82 -2.87 -49.58
N ALA A 56 34.91 -4.16 -49.94
CA ALA A 56 34.46 -4.67 -51.22
C ALA A 56 32.93 -4.64 -51.33
N ARG A 57 32.40 -4.00 -52.38
CA ARG A 57 30.96 -3.88 -52.65
C ARG A 57 30.49 -5.05 -53.51
N VAL A 58 30.35 -6.20 -52.87
CA VAL A 58 29.98 -7.49 -53.50
C VAL A 58 28.60 -7.97 -53.03
N PRO A 59 27.90 -8.84 -53.80
CA PRO A 59 26.57 -9.35 -53.46
C PRO A 59 26.41 -9.94 -52.04
N SER A 60 27.41 -10.65 -51.52
CA SER A 60 27.37 -11.22 -50.16
C SER A 60 27.35 -10.14 -49.08
N MET A 61 28.08 -9.04 -49.33
CA MET A 61 28.12 -7.87 -48.45
C MET A 61 26.81 -7.08 -48.51
N LEU A 62 26.18 -7.02 -49.69
CA LEU A 62 24.84 -6.44 -49.86
C LEU A 62 23.81 -7.18 -48.99
N LEU A 63 23.80 -8.52 -49.03
CA LEU A 63 22.89 -9.35 -48.23
C LEU A 63 23.05 -9.08 -46.73
N ALA A 64 24.29 -9.08 -46.23
CA ALA A 64 24.57 -8.83 -44.81
C ALA A 64 24.08 -7.44 -44.35
N LEU A 65 24.34 -6.40 -45.17
CA LEU A 65 23.91 -5.03 -44.86
C LEU A 65 22.41 -4.82 -44.99
N GLU A 66 21.74 -5.44 -45.97
CA GLU A 66 20.28 -5.36 -46.09
C GLU A 66 19.58 -6.07 -44.94
N ALA A 67 20.11 -7.21 -44.47
CA ALA A 67 19.62 -7.87 -43.28
C ALA A 67 19.79 -7.00 -42.03
N ALA A 68 20.98 -6.45 -41.80
CA ALA A 68 21.24 -5.54 -40.67
C ALA A 68 20.35 -4.28 -40.72
N SER A 69 20.22 -3.65 -41.89
CA SER A 69 19.39 -2.46 -42.09
C SER A 69 17.90 -2.76 -41.81
N THR A 70 17.41 -3.89 -42.33
CA THR A 70 16.02 -4.33 -42.15
C THR A 70 15.70 -4.66 -40.69
N VAL A 71 16.60 -5.37 -40.01
CA VAL A 71 16.45 -5.65 -38.57
C VAL A 71 16.50 -4.35 -37.77
N THR A 72 17.45 -3.46 -38.07
CA THR A 72 17.56 -2.14 -37.40
C THR A 72 16.27 -1.34 -37.56
N TRP A 73 15.68 -1.35 -38.76
CA TRP A 73 14.42 -0.68 -39.01
C TRP A 73 13.27 -1.31 -38.20
N ALA A 74 13.12 -2.63 -38.22
CA ALA A 74 12.06 -3.33 -37.51
C ALA A 74 12.14 -3.14 -35.98
N THR A 75 13.34 -3.22 -35.40
CA THR A 75 13.56 -2.97 -33.96
C THR A 75 13.31 -1.50 -33.61
N THR A 76 13.73 -0.57 -34.47
CA THR A 76 13.42 0.86 -34.30
C THR A 76 11.92 1.10 -34.30
N THR A 77 11.17 0.50 -35.22
CA THR A 77 9.70 0.59 -35.25
C THR A 77 9.08 0.09 -33.96
N VAL A 78 9.51 -1.08 -33.45
CA VAL A 78 9.02 -1.62 -32.18
C VAL A 78 9.24 -0.63 -31.04
N ILE A 79 10.46 -0.09 -30.92
CA ILE A 79 10.84 0.82 -29.85
C ILE A 79 10.06 2.14 -29.95
N MET A 80 9.91 2.70 -31.15
CA MET A 80 9.18 3.95 -31.38
C MET A 80 7.68 3.79 -31.14
N ASP A 81 7.07 2.75 -31.69
CA ASP A 81 5.63 2.50 -31.54
C ASP A 81 5.28 2.24 -30.07
N TRP A 82 6.12 1.49 -29.35
CA TRP A 82 5.98 1.29 -27.91
C TRP A 82 6.10 2.60 -27.13
N ALA A 83 7.05 3.46 -27.50
CA ALA A 83 7.26 4.74 -26.82
C ALA A 83 6.12 5.74 -27.06
N ASP A 84 5.62 5.85 -28.28
CA ASP A 84 4.73 6.93 -28.71
C ASP A 84 3.23 6.58 -28.69
N THR A 85 2.87 5.29 -28.61
CA THR A 85 1.49 4.85 -28.79
C THR A 85 0.99 4.06 -27.56
N PRO A 86 0.22 4.69 -26.64
CA PRO A 86 -0.19 4.07 -25.37
C PRO A 86 -0.95 2.75 -25.54
N ASP A 87 -1.85 2.68 -26.52
CA ASP A 87 -2.67 1.49 -26.83
C ASP A 87 -1.89 0.36 -27.51
N VAL A 88 -0.67 0.66 -27.99
CA VAL A 88 0.26 -0.32 -28.55
C VAL A 88 1.07 -0.99 -27.45
N ARG A 89 1.32 -0.33 -26.31
CA ARG A 89 2.05 -0.94 -25.17
C ARG A 89 1.36 -2.19 -24.62
N ASP A 90 0.03 -2.21 -24.62
CA ASP A 90 -0.78 -3.36 -24.19
C ASP A 90 -0.86 -4.47 -25.26
N ARG A 91 -0.52 -4.17 -26.52
CA ARG A 91 -0.64 -5.08 -27.67
C ARG A 91 0.70 -5.60 -28.20
N TYR A 92 1.78 -4.85 -28.02
CA TYR A 92 3.12 -5.24 -28.44
C TYR A 92 3.79 -6.09 -27.37
N THR A 93 3.62 -7.39 -27.52
CA THR A 93 4.35 -8.41 -26.77
C THR A 93 5.69 -8.73 -27.45
N ARG A 94 6.56 -9.47 -26.74
CA ARG A 94 7.76 -10.09 -27.32
C ARG A 94 7.44 -10.82 -28.63
N ASP A 95 6.39 -11.64 -28.65
CA ASP A 95 5.99 -12.42 -29.83
C ASP A 95 5.66 -11.56 -31.05
N THR A 96 5.06 -10.39 -30.84
CA THR A 96 4.72 -9.46 -31.94
C THR A 96 5.98 -8.80 -32.49
N ALA A 97 6.91 -8.37 -31.62
CA ALA A 97 8.21 -7.84 -32.03
C ALA A 97 9.06 -8.89 -32.76
N GLN A 98 9.10 -10.12 -32.24
CA GLN A 98 9.80 -11.24 -32.87
C GLN A 98 9.24 -11.56 -34.25
N ARG A 99 7.91 -11.62 -34.39
CA ARG A 99 7.26 -11.85 -35.68
C ARG A 99 7.60 -10.74 -36.68
N LEU A 100 7.62 -9.48 -36.24
CA LEU A 100 7.99 -8.36 -37.10
C LEU A 100 9.43 -8.48 -37.61
N VAL A 101 10.38 -8.79 -36.74
CA VAL A 101 11.79 -9.00 -37.12
C VAL A 101 11.93 -10.19 -38.07
N LYS A 102 11.27 -11.30 -37.77
CA LYS A 102 11.30 -12.52 -38.60
C LYS A 102 10.72 -12.28 -39.99
N ASP A 103 9.53 -11.68 -40.07
CA ASP A 103 8.89 -11.33 -41.35
C ASP A 103 9.78 -10.39 -42.18
N ALA A 104 10.50 -9.48 -41.52
CA ALA A 104 11.41 -8.57 -42.19
C ALA A 104 12.66 -9.29 -42.73
N LEU A 105 13.25 -10.21 -41.96
CA LEU A 105 14.36 -11.07 -42.40
C LEU A 105 13.96 -12.04 -43.53
N ASP A 106 12.80 -12.67 -43.43
CA ASP A 106 12.29 -13.62 -44.42
C ASP A 106 12.07 -12.96 -45.78
N ARG A 107 11.73 -11.66 -45.80
CA ARG A 107 11.66 -10.87 -47.05
C ARG A 107 13.03 -10.69 -47.70
N VAL A 108 14.07 -10.41 -46.92
CA VAL A 108 15.46 -10.29 -47.42
C VAL A 108 15.93 -11.64 -47.97
N LEU A 109 15.74 -12.72 -47.21
CA LEU A 109 16.10 -14.08 -47.61
C LEU A 109 15.39 -14.52 -48.88
N SER A 110 14.08 -14.28 -48.98
CA SER A 110 13.28 -14.59 -50.17
C SER A 110 13.78 -13.84 -51.41
N ASN A 111 14.15 -12.57 -51.26
CA ASN A 111 14.68 -11.76 -52.35
C ASN A 111 16.06 -12.25 -52.81
N CYS A 112 16.94 -12.65 -51.88
CA CYS A 112 18.28 -13.12 -52.22
C CYS A 112 18.30 -14.55 -52.77
N THR A 113 17.36 -15.40 -52.35
CA THR A 113 17.21 -16.75 -52.93
C THR A 113 16.85 -16.69 -54.42
N ARG A 114 16.13 -15.64 -54.86
CA ARG A 114 15.81 -15.42 -56.28
C ARG A 114 17.06 -15.15 -57.12
N TRP A 115 18.15 -14.64 -56.55
CA TRP A 115 19.40 -14.41 -57.30
C TRP A 115 20.01 -15.70 -57.86
N PHE A 116 19.72 -16.87 -57.26
CA PHE A 116 20.16 -18.15 -57.83
C PHE A 116 19.38 -18.57 -59.08
N SER A 117 18.20 -18.00 -59.31
CA SER A 117 17.36 -18.26 -60.50
C SER A 117 17.46 -17.13 -61.52
N ASP A 118 17.54 -15.88 -61.06
CA ASP A 118 17.48 -14.67 -61.88
C ASP A 118 18.87 -14.11 -62.23
N GLY A 119 19.93 -14.62 -61.57
CA GLY A 119 21.30 -14.11 -61.66
C GLY A 119 21.65 -13.17 -60.51
N LEU A 120 22.95 -13.04 -60.23
CA LEU A 120 23.46 -12.10 -59.22
C LEU A 120 23.18 -10.65 -59.66
N PRO A 121 22.90 -9.73 -58.72
CA PRO A 121 22.73 -8.32 -59.02
C PRO A 121 24.00 -7.72 -59.63
N SER A 122 23.81 -6.77 -60.54
CA SER A 122 24.93 -6.08 -61.19
C SER A 122 25.73 -5.23 -60.20
N GLU A 123 26.99 -4.93 -60.53
CA GLU A 123 27.88 -4.14 -59.65
C GLU A 123 27.29 -2.76 -59.28
N GLU A 124 26.61 -2.10 -60.23
CA GLU A 124 25.95 -0.81 -59.98
C GLU A 124 24.73 -0.96 -59.07
N GLU A 125 23.93 -2.01 -59.23
CA GLU A 125 22.82 -2.30 -58.31
C GLU A 125 23.33 -2.62 -56.90
N VAL A 126 24.43 -3.38 -56.79
CA VAL A 126 25.08 -3.68 -55.51
C VAL A 126 25.57 -2.40 -54.84
N LYS A 127 26.28 -1.53 -55.57
CA LYS A 127 26.75 -0.24 -55.04
C LYS A 127 25.60 0.64 -54.56
N GLN A 128 24.53 0.75 -55.35
CA GLN A 128 23.39 1.58 -55.03
C GLN A 128 22.65 1.06 -53.81
N ARG A 129 22.32 -0.24 -53.76
CA ARG A 129 21.57 -0.85 -52.65
C ARG A 129 22.36 -0.86 -51.35
N ILE A 130 23.67 -1.13 -51.39
CA ILE A 130 24.57 -0.97 -50.22
C ILE A 130 24.50 0.46 -49.69
N SER A 131 24.55 1.46 -50.57
CA SER A 131 24.46 2.87 -50.17
C SER A 131 23.12 3.22 -49.54
N THR A 132 22.02 2.66 -50.06
CA THR A 132 20.68 2.82 -49.47
C THR A 132 20.59 2.16 -48.11
N ALA A 133 20.95 0.87 -47.99
CA ALA A 133 20.90 0.13 -46.73
C ALA A 133 21.76 0.79 -45.63
N ALA A 134 22.95 1.28 -45.98
CA ALA A 134 23.83 2.00 -45.06
C ALA A 134 23.30 3.40 -44.69
N LYS A 135 22.52 4.04 -45.56
CA LYS A 135 21.81 5.28 -45.22
C LYS A 135 20.67 4.98 -44.25
N ASP A 136 19.79 4.04 -44.59
CA ASP A 136 18.62 3.68 -43.78
C ASP A 136 19.02 3.23 -42.37
N MET A 137 20.10 2.44 -42.25
CA MET A 137 20.65 2.04 -40.96
C MET A 137 21.17 3.24 -40.15
N ARG A 138 21.86 4.19 -40.78
CA ARG A 138 22.32 5.42 -40.10
C ARG A 138 21.16 6.30 -39.66
N ASP A 139 20.17 6.50 -40.53
CA ASP A 139 18.99 7.31 -40.24
C ASP A 139 18.20 6.70 -39.06
N ALA A 140 18.06 5.36 -39.02
CA ALA A 140 17.42 4.66 -37.90
C ALA A 140 18.22 4.75 -36.58
N GLN A 141 19.55 4.60 -36.64
CA GLN A 141 20.42 4.76 -35.47
C GLN A 141 20.41 6.20 -34.94
N GLU A 142 20.41 7.20 -35.81
CA GLU A 142 20.31 8.61 -35.43
C GLU A 142 18.97 8.91 -34.75
N LEU A 143 17.87 8.36 -35.29
CA LEU A 143 16.54 8.49 -34.68
C LEU A 143 16.49 7.87 -33.28
N LEU A 144 17.00 6.64 -33.11
CA LEU A 144 17.10 5.97 -31.81
C LEU A 144 17.95 6.79 -30.82
N GLY A 145 19.12 7.27 -31.27
CA GLY A 145 20.02 8.08 -30.45
C GLY A 145 19.36 9.38 -29.96
N LYS A 146 18.66 10.09 -30.87
CA LYS A 146 17.93 11.30 -30.51
C LYS A 146 16.83 11.02 -29.48
N ARG A 147 16.08 9.94 -29.66
CA ARG A 147 14.98 9.56 -28.76
C ARG A 147 15.45 9.11 -27.40
N ASN A 148 16.55 8.35 -27.34
CA ASN A 148 17.17 8.01 -26.07
C ASN A 148 17.66 9.27 -25.34
N ALA A 149 18.29 10.21 -26.04
CA ALA A 149 18.68 11.48 -25.44
C ALA A 149 17.47 12.30 -24.93
N GLU A 150 16.35 12.30 -25.65
CA GLU A 150 15.09 12.92 -25.19
C GLU A 150 14.56 12.25 -23.91
N HIS A 151 14.54 10.92 -23.85
CA HIS A 151 14.12 10.20 -22.66
C HIS A 151 15.07 10.39 -21.47
N ASP A 152 16.38 10.37 -21.72
CA ASP A 152 17.40 10.59 -20.67
C ASP A 152 17.30 12.02 -20.11
N ALA A 153 16.98 13.00 -20.96
CA ALA A 153 16.71 14.37 -20.52
C ALA A 153 15.43 14.45 -19.65
N GLN A 154 14.36 13.76 -20.03
CA GLN A 154 13.14 13.66 -19.21
C GLN A 154 13.42 12.97 -17.86
N ASP A 155 14.19 11.90 -17.86
CA ASP A 155 14.58 11.18 -16.66
C ASP A 155 15.44 12.07 -15.74
N ALA A 156 16.34 12.88 -16.31
CA ALA A 156 17.12 13.86 -15.56
C ALA A 156 16.27 15.00 -14.98
N GLU A 157 15.31 15.52 -15.74
CA GLU A 157 14.36 16.55 -15.27
C GLU A 157 13.49 16.02 -14.13
N ALA A 158 12.94 14.82 -14.29
CA ALA A 158 12.12 14.17 -13.26
C ALA A 158 12.93 13.81 -12.00
N ALA A 159 14.22 13.50 -12.15
CA ALA A 159 15.12 13.29 -11.01
C ALA A 159 15.46 14.58 -10.26
N ALA A 160 15.43 15.73 -10.94
CA ALA A 160 15.64 17.04 -10.32
C ALA A 160 14.42 17.56 -9.56
N ASP A 161 13.24 16.97 -9.76
CA ASP A 161 11.98 17.32 -9.07
C ASP A 161 11.33 16.09 -8.39
N PRO A 162 11.98 15.54 -7.34
CA PRO A 162 11.57 14.29 -6.71
C PRO A 162 10.40 14.44 -5.72
N TYR A 163 10.06 15.66 -5.31
CA TYR A 163 9.05 15.93 -4.29
C TYR A 163 7.83 16.64 -4.88
N GLY A 164 6.64 16.28 -4.42
CA GLY A 164 5.41 16.78 -5.04
C GLY A 164 4.13 16.21 -4.44
N ALA A 165 3.05 16.96 -4.60
CA ALA A 165 1.70 16.48 -4.34
C ALA A 165 1.14 15.82 -5.61
N ILE A 166 0.68 14.58 -5.47
CA ILE A 166 0.15 13.75 -6.56
C ILE A 166 -1.31 13.47 -6.30
N LEU A 167 -2.15 13.79 -7.29
CA LEU A 167 -3.56 13.42 -7.30
C LEU A 167 -3.77 12.28 -8.29
N VAL A 168 -4.36 11.19 -7.80
CA VAL A 168 -4.79 10.07 -8.65
C VAL A 168 -6.30 10.07 -8.75
N HIS A 169 -6.84 10.26 -9.94
CA HIS A 169 -8.27 10.36 -10.18
C HIS A 169 -8.70 9.65 -11.46
N LEU A 170 -10.00 9.41 -11.59
CA LEU A 170 -10.60 8.88 -12.81
C LEU A 170 -11.34 10.01 -13.52
N ASP A 171 -11.15 10.12 -14.84
CA ASP A 171 -11.93 11.00 -15.69
C ASP A 171 -13.00 10.17 -16.40
N PRO A 172 -14.29 10.30 -16.03
CA PRO A 172 -15.39 9.56 -16.65
C PRO A 172 -15.57 9.85 -18.13
N SER A 173 -15.00 10.96 -18.64
CA SER A 173 -15.04 11.33 -20.05
C SER A 173 -13.94 10.68 -20.88
N ARG A 174 -12.92 10.12 -20.22
CA ARG A 174 -11.89 9.25 -20.81
C ARG A 174 -12.25 7.79 -20.49
N SER A 175 -11.66 6.83 -21.21
CA SER A 175 -11.93 5.40 -21.02
C SER A 175 -12.00 5.05 -19.54
N ALA A 176 -13.14 4.49 -19.10
CA ALA A 176 -13.64 4.55 -17.72
C ALA A 176 -12.76 3.90 -16.63
N ASP A 177 -11.68 3.21 -17.01
CA ASP A 177 -10.90 2.35 -16.10
C ASP A 177 -9.43 2.78 -15.93
N ALA A 178 -8.96 3.82 -16.64
CA ALA A 178 -7.56 4.24 -16.58
C ALA A 178 -7.34 5.38 -15.56
N PRO A 179 -6.59 5.17 -14.46
CA PRO A 179 -6.28 6.24 -13.51
C PRO A 179 -5.38 7.31 -14.14
N ILE A 180 -5.76 8.57 -13.94
CA ILE A 180 -4.95 9.73 -14.25
C ILE A 180 -4.12 10.07 -13.03
N PHE A 181 -2.81 10.13 -13.24
CA PHE A 181 -1.87 10.61 -12.24
C PHE A 181 -1.46 12.03 -12.60
N GLU A 182 -1.69 12.96 -11.69
CA GLU A 182 -1.45 14.37 -11.89
C GLU A 182 -0.52 14.90 -10.80
N LYS A 183 0.64 15.45 -11.20
CA LYS A 183 1.47 16.23 -10.28
C LYS A 183 0.83 17.61 -10.11
N VAL A 184 0.18 17.81 -8.98
CA VAL A 184 -0.56 19.04 -8.66
C VAL A 184 0.40 20.19 -8.39
N CYS A 185 1.48 19.92 -7.66
CA CYS A 185 2.56 20.88 -7.43
C CYS A 185 3.88 20.17 -7.12
N SER A 186 4.98 20.83 -7.43
CA SER A 186 6.31 20.48 -6.91
C SER A 186 6.48 21.01 -5.49
N LEU A 187 7.21 20.29 -4.67
CA LEU A 187 7.53 20.66 -3.29
C LEU A 187 9.05 20.81 -3.16
N THR A 188 9.50 21.66 -2.24
CA THR A 188 10.90 21.58 -1.78
C THR A 188 11.09 20.38 -0.85
N GLU A 189 12.33 19.98 -0.61
CA GLU A 189 12.66 18.93 0.37
C GLU A 189 12.12 19.28 1.76
N ASP A 190 12.37 20.51 2.23
CA ASP A 190 11.88 21.01 3.52
C ASP A 190 10.34 21.01 3.61
N GLU A 191 9.64 21.34 2.51
CA GLU A 191 8.17 21.28 2.47
C GLU A 191 7.67 19.84 2.54
N ASP A 192 8.25 18.91 1.78
CA ASP A 192 7.88 17.49 1.81
C ASP A 192 8.10 16.90 3.20
N GLU A 193 9.28 17.14 3.80
CA GLU A 193 9.59 16.67 5.15
C GLU A 193 8.59 17.22 6.17
N ARG A 194 8.29 18.53 6.15
CA ARG A 194 7.30 19.14 7.05
C ARG A 194 5.92 18.51 6.90
N TYR A 195 5.44 18.31 5.67
CA TYR A 195 4.12 17.73 5.44
C TYR A 195 4.06 16.25 5.82
N ARG A 196 5.11 15.49 5.49
CA ARG A 196 5.19 14.07 5.75
C ARG A 196 5.31 13.78 7.25
N ASP A 197 6.08 14.59 7.97
CA ASP A 197 6.21 14.46 9.42
C ASP A 197 4.89 14.79 10.13
N ALA A 198 4.24 15.90 9.79
CA ALA A 198 2.93 16.25 10.34
C ALA A 198 1.88 15.15 10.06
N TYR A 199 1.83 14.67 8.80
CA TYR A 199 0.94 13.58 8.42
C TYR A 199 1.23 12.29 9.18
N GLU A 200 2.50 11.91 9.32
CA GLU A 200 2.91 10.68 10.01
C GLU A 200 2.64 10.76 11.51
N GLN A 201 2.79 11.94 12.13
CA GLN A 201 2.43 12.17 13.53
C GLN A 201 0.92 11.99 13.75
N LEU A 202 0.07 12.60 12.91
CA LEU A 202 -1.38 12.41 12.96
C LEU A 202 -1.79 10.96 12.70
N ARG A 203 -1.17 10.31 11.70
CA ARG A 203 -1.43 8.90 11.41
C ARG A 203 -1.10 8.02 12.61
N ARG A 204 0.04 8.24 13.27
CA ARG A 204 0.43 7.49 14.47
C ARG A 204 -0.51 7.73 15.63
N MET A 205 -0.97 8.96 15.83
CA MET A 205 -1.97 9.27 16.85
C MET A 205 -3.25 8.47 16.61
N ILE A 206 -3.82 8.58 15.41
CA ILE A 206 -5.07 7.89 15.04
C ILE A 206 -4.89 6.36 15.10
N ASP A 207 -3.78 5.83 14.60
CA ASP A 207 -3.52 4.38 14.62
C ASP A 207 -3.18 3.86 16.04
N SER A 208 -2.79 4.74 16.96
CA SER A 208 -2.56 4.40 18.36
C SER A 208 -3.84 4.47 19.22
N GLU A 209 -4.97 4.85 18.63
CA GLU A 209 -6.26 4.91 19.31
C GLU A 209 -6.76 3.50 19.65
N LEU A 210 -6.35 2.99 20.81
CA LEU A 210 -6.84 1.71 21.34
C LEU A 210 -8.25 1.83 21.94
N LEU A 211 -8.83 3.02 21.92
CA LEU A 211 -10.21 3.26 22.34
C LEU A 211 -11.20 2.51 21.42
N GLN A 212 -10.97 2.54 20.11
CA GLN A 212 -11.78 1.78 19.16
C GLN A 212 -11.73 0.28 19.47
N HIS A 213 -10.56 -0.26 19.82
CA HIS A 213 -10.43 -1.67 20.20
C HIS A 213 -11.27 -2.03 21.44
N ILE A 214 -11.37 -1.14 22.44
CA ILE A 214 -12.26 -1.35 23.59
C ILE A 214 -13.72 -1.38 23.15
N SER A 215 -14.13 -0.49 22.23
CA SER A 215 -15.48 -0.47 21.67
C SER A 215 -15.80 -1.76 20.89
N ASP A 216 -14.88 -2.18 20.02
CA ASP A 216 -15.04 -3.39 19.21
C ASP A 216 -15.19 -4.65 20.10
N GLU A 217 -14.39 -4.78 21.15
CA GLU A 217 -14.48 -5.91 22.08
C GLU A 217 -15.72 -5.83 22.99
N SER A 218 -16.23 -4.62 23.27
CA SER A 218 -17.51 -4.42 23.95
C SER A 218 -18.67 -4.90 23.07
N ASP A 219 -18.69 -4.48 21.80
CA ASP A 219 -19.71 -4.90 20.83
C ASP A 219 -19.67 -6.41 20.63
N ARG A 220 -18.47 -6.99 20.52
CA ARG A 220 -18.29 -8.45 20.45
C ARG A 220 -18.88 -9.18 21.66
N LEU A 221 -18.68 -8.67 22.87
CA LEU A 221 -19.29 -9.27 24.07
C LEU A 221 -20.81 -9.17 24.02
N CYS A 222 -21.35 -8.00 23.63
CA CYS A 222 -22.77 -7.79 23.43
C CYS A 222 -23.34 -8.78 22.39
N ASP A 223 -22.68 -8.97 21.25
CA ASP A 223 -23.08 -9.91 20.20
C ASP A 223 -23.16 -11.35 20.72
N VAL A 224 -22.17 -11.78 21.50
CA VAL A 224 -22.18 -13.13 22.11
C VAL A 224 -23.33 -13.29 23.10
N VAL A 225 -23.63 -12.27 23.91
CA VAL A 225 -24.76 -12.30 24.84
C VAL A 225 -26.11 -12.26 24.08
N MET A 226 -26.21 -11.45 23.02
CA MET A 226 -27.39 -11.35 22.17
C MET A 226 -27.66 -12.63 21.38
N ALA A 227 -26.62 -13.31 20.91
CA ALA A 227 -26.73 -14.62 20.29
C ALA A 227 -27.32 -15.64 21.28
N LEU A 228 -26.81 -15.67 22.52
CA LEU A 228 -27.37 -16.52 23.57
C LEU A 228 -28.84 -16.18 23.86
N LEU A 229 -29.20 -14.91 24.02
CA LEU A 229 -30.59 -14.46 24.19
C LEU A 229 -31.50 -14.92 23.06
N THR A 230 -31.01 -14.83 21.82
CA THR A 230 -31.72 -15.26 20.62
C THR A 230 -31.97 -16.77 20.65
N ASP A 231 -30.95 -17.55 21.02
CA ASP A 231 -31.07 -19.00 21.09
C ASP A 231 -31.98 -19.45 22.24
N LEU A 232 -32.01 -18.73 23.37
CA LEU A 232 -33.00 -18.92 24.43
C LEU A 232 -34.42 -18.63 23.95
N ARG A 233 -34.62 -17.48 23.29
CA ARG A 233 -35.94 -17.05 22.79
C ARG A 233 -36.55 -18.04 21.82
N TYR A 234 -35.73 -18.63 20.95
CA TYR A 234 -36.18 -19.61 19.95
C TYR A 234 -36.06 -21.07 20.42
N ASN A 235 -35.76 -21.30 21.69
CA ASN A 235 -35.61 -22.63 22.30
C ASN A 235 -34.64 -23.53 21.49
N ARG A 236 -33.55 -22.94 21.01
CA ARG A 236 -32.52 -23.61 20.20
C ARG A 236 -31.48 -24.35 21.05
N ILE A 237 -31.44 -24.05 22.35
CA ILE A 237 -30.60 -24.75 23.32
C ILE A 237 -31.52 -25.63 24.18
N PRO A 238 -31.42 -26.97 24.08
CA PRO A 238 -32.17 -27.84 24.96
C PRO A 238 -31.75 -27.62 26.42
N ILE A 239 -32.72 -27.53 27.32
CA ILE A 239 -32.48 -27.21 28.75
C ILE A 239 -31.52 -28.21 29.43
N PHE A 240 -31.51 -29.46 28.98
CA PHE A 240 -30.69 -30.54 29.55
C PHE A 240 -29.40 -30.84 28.77
N ASP A 241 -29.07 -30.04 27.74
CA ASP A 241 -27.87 -30.22 26.94
C ASP A 241 -26.68 -29.48 27.58
N GLU A 242 -26.02 -30.14 28.53
CA GLU A 242 -24.90 -29.59 29.30
C GLU A 242 -23.74 -29.13 28.42
N ASP A 243 -23.45 -29.88 27.34
CA ASP A 243 -22.38 -29.53 26.40
C ASP A 243 -22.70 -28.24 25.63
N ALA A 244 -23.95 -28.07 25.18
CA ALA A 244 -24.39 -26.83 24.54
C ALA A 244 -24.29 -25.64 25.50
N TRP A 245 -24.70 -25.79 26.77
CA TRP A 245 -24.57 -24.73 27.77
C TRP A 245 -23.09 -24.41 28.07
N ASP A 246 -22.23 -25.41 28.14
CA ASP A 246 -20.81 -25.22 28.34
C ASP A 246 -20.13 -24.51 27.18
N GLU A 247 -20.53 -24.79 25.94
CA GLU A 247 -20.05 -24.06 24.77
C GLU A 247 -20.39 -22.57 24.85
N HIS A 248 -21.64 -22.22 25.17
CA HIS A 248 -22.06 -20.83 25.33
C HIS A 248 -21.30 -20.14 26.48
N ARG A 249 -21.11 -20.84 27.60
CA ARG A 249 -20.32 -20.34 28.73
C ARG A 249 -18.87 -20.05 28.33
N ARG A 250 -18.26 -20.91 27.52
CA ARG A 250 -16.90 -20.70 26.99
C ARG A 250 -16.84 -19.50 26.04
N LYS A 251 -17.84 -19.31 25.17
CA LYS A 251 -17.93 -18.15 24.27
C LYS A 251 -18.04 -16.84 25.04
N VAL A 252 -18.94 -16.76 26.03
CA VAL A 252 -19.09 -15.59 26.91
C VAL A 252 -17.79 -15.29 27.66
N ARG A 253 -17.16 -16.32 28.24
CA ARG A 253 -15.87 -16.18 28.92
C ARG A 253 -14.79 -15.63 27.99
N SER A 254 -14.69 -16.18 26.78
CA SER A 254 -13.69 -15.75 25.80
C SER A 254 -13.88 -14.29 25.44
N ALA A 255 -15.11 -13.85 25.17
CA ALA A 255 -15.40 -12.46 24.87
C ALA A 255 -15.10 -11.53 26.06
N LEU A 256 -15.44 -11.95 27.28
CA LEU A 256 -15.14 -11.19 28.49
C LEU A 256 -13.63 -11.05 28.74
N ILE A 257 -12.84 -12.11 28.49
CA ILE A 257 -11.39 -12.05 28.55
C ILE A 257 -10.85 -11.06 27.52
N SER A 258 -11.34 -11.08 26.28
CA SER A 258 -10.92 -10.15 25.24
C SER A 258 -11.20 -8.70 25.64
N PHE A 259 -12.42 -8.40 26.09
CA PHE A 259 -12.80 -7.05 26.52
C PHE A 259 -11.93 -6.55 27.68
N THR A 260 -11.80 -7.34 28.75
CA THR A 260 -10.98 -6.94 29.90
C THR A 260 -9.50 -6.82 29.54
N ALA A 261 -9.01 -7.61 28.57
CA ALA A 261 -7.67 -7.48 28.02
C ALA A 261 -7.49 -6.22 27.16
N ALA A 262 -8.53 -5.76 26.45
CA ALA A 262 -8.50 -4.49 25.71
C ALA A 262 -8.31 -3.30 26.65
N LEU A 263 -9.05 -3.24 27.77
CA LEU A 263 -8.88 -2.21 28.81
C LEU A 263 -7.45 -2.17 29.37
N TYR A 264 -6.91 -3.34 29.70
CA TYR A 264 -5.54 -3.44 30.19
C TYR A 264 -4.51 -3.03 29.14
N SER A 265 -4.73 -3.42 27.88
CA SER A 265 -3.84 -3.10 26.76
C SER A 265 -3.83 -1.61 26.46
N HIS A 266 -5.00 -0.95 26.47
CA HIS A 266 -5.09 0.51 26.35
C HIS A 266 -4.20 1.20 27.37
N ARG A 267 -4.27 0.82 28.65
CA ARG A 267 -3.38 1.38 29.68
C ARG A 267 -1.90 1.11 29.42
N GLU A 268 -1.52 -0.16 29.31
CA GLU A 268 -0.11 -0.56 29.24
C GLU A 268 0.57 -0.02 27.98
N GLN A 269 -0.11 -0.11 26.84
CA GLN A 269 0.44 0.35 25.57
C GLN A 269 0.54 1.87 25.56
N THR A 270 -0.46 2.60 26.05
CA THR A 270 -0.40 4.07 26.17
C THR A 270 0.76 4.51 27.08
N VAL A 271 0.92 3.90 28.26
CA VAL A 271 2.03 4.21 29.17
C VAL A 271 3.38 3.85 28.53
N ARG A 272 3.46 2.74 27.80
CA ARG A 272 4.68 2.32 27.09
C ARG A 272 5.03 3.29 25.96
N THR A 273 4.03 3.74 25.20
CA THR A 273 4.18 4.76 24.15
C THR A 273 4.65 6.08 24.77
N ALA A 274 4.03 6.54 25.85
CA ALA A 274 4.47 7.72 26.60
C ALA A 274 5.94 7.62 27.02
N LYS A 275 6.36 6.46 27.56
CA LYS A 275 7.75 6.20 27.97
C LYS A 275 8.74 6.25 26.80
N LYS A 276 8.31 5.83 25.60
CA LYS A 276 9.12 5.83 24.38
C LYS A 276 9.23 7.23 23.77
N THR A 277 8.14 7.98 23.74
CA THR A 277 8.04 9.28 23.06
C THR A 277 8.53 10.44 23.95
N LEU A 278 8.20 10.42 25.25
CA LEU A 278 8.40 11.55 26.18
C LEU A 278 9.54 11.32 27.19
N ASN A 279 10.43 10.36 26.97
CA ASN A 279 11.66 10.14 27.74
C ASN A 279 11.50 10.15 29.29
N ARG A 280 10.65 9.28 29.85
CA ARG A 280 10.45 9.07 31.32
C ARG A 280 10.35 10.36 32.18
N GLY A 281 9.90 11.47 31.57
CA GLY A 281 9.74 12.77 32.22
C GLY A 281 8.48 12.89 33.08
N PRO A 282 8.20 14.08 33.63
CA PRO A 282 6.98 14.36 34.39
C PRO A 282 5.68 14.09 33.61
N GLU A 283 5.72 14.19 32.28
CA GLU A 283 4.60 13.92 31.38
C GLU A 283 4.19 12.45 31.42
N VAL A 284 5.17 11.53 31.51
CA VAL A 284 4.90 10.09 31.68
C VAL A 284 4.19 9.83 33.01
N GLN A 285 4.60 10.53 34.08
CA GLN A 285 3.93 10.43 35.38
C GLN A 285 2.51 11.00 35.32
N ALA A 286 2.27 12.05 34.53
CA ALA A 286 0.92 12.58 34.31
C ALA A 286 0.02 11.56 33.59
N VAL A 287 0.52 10.87 32.56
CA VAL A 287 -0.20 9.76 31.89
C VAL A 287 -0.52 8.63 32.87
N GLU A 288 0.46 8.16 33.66
CA GLU A 288 0.23 7.13 34.68
C GLU A 288 -0.79 7.58 35.73
N LYS A 289 -0.74 8.85 36.14
CA LYS A 289 -1.66 9.46 37.10
C LYS A 289 -3.10 9.50 36.58
N LEU A 290 -3.34 9.77 35.29
CA LEU A 290 -4.69 9.76 34.71
C LEU A 290 -5.36 8.38 34.85
N PHE A 291 -4.63 7.31 34.54
CA PHE A 291 -5.15 5.94 34.71
C PHE A 291 -5.31 5.57 36.20
N ASP A 292 -4.38 5.98 37.06
CA ASP A 292 -4.49 5.75 38.50
C ASP A 292 -5.66 6.52 39.13
N GLU A 293 -5.97 7.71 38.63
CA GLU A 293 -7.16 8.47 39.02
C GLU A 293 -8.43 7.75 38.57
N LEU A 294 -8.52 7.31 37.31
CA LEU A 294 -9.67 6.57 36.81
C LEU A 294 -9.95 5.30 37.64
N ARG A 295 -8.91 4.54 37.99
CA ARG A 295 -9.03 3.37 38.87
C ARG A 295 -9.56 3.69 40.26
N LYS A 296 -9.20 4.85 40.79
CA LYS A 296 -9.61 5.28 42.14
C LYS A 296 -11.03 5.84 42.13
N THR A 297 -11.45 6.49 41.05
CA THR A 297 -12.75 7.16 40.96
C THR A 297 -13.84 6.22 40.47
N SER A 298 -13.58 5.37 39.47
CA SER A 298 -14.54 4.40 38.96
C SER A 298 -14.39 3.05 39.64
N PHE A 299 -15.47 2.60 40.29
CA PHE A 299 -15.58 1.25 40.83
C PHE A 299 -15.46 0.21 39.71
N GLU A 300 -16.19 0.46 38.63
CA GLU A 300 -16.38 -0.44 37.49
C GLU A 300 -15.06 -0.68 36.76
N TYR A 301 -14.32 0.38 36.43
CA TYR A 301 -13.04 0.27 35.75
C TYR A 301 -12.03 -0.54 36.56
N GLY A 302 -11.88 -0.22 37.86
CA GLY A 302 -10.94 -0.91 38.74
C GLY A 302 -11.26 -2.41 38.88
N TRP A 303 -12.53 -2.76 39.01
CA TRP A 303 -12.97 -4.16 39.13
C TRP A 303 -12.95 -4.92 37.81
N LEU A 304 -13.26 -4.30 36.67
CA LEU A 304 -13.11 -4.92 35.35
C LEU A 304 -11.63 -5.25 35.05
N GLU A 305 -10.72 -4.38 35.47
CA GLU A 305 -9.29 -4.66 35.35
C GLU A 305 -8.85 -5.82 36.25
N GLU A 306 -9.32 -5.88 37.49
CA GLU A 306 -9.00 -6.98 38.39
C GLU A 306 -9.62 -8.31 37.91
N LEU A 307 -10.82 -8.24 37.32
CA LEU A 307 -11.51 -9.38 36.73
C LEU A 307 -10.69 -10.02 35.61
N ARG A 308 -9.94 -9.23 34.82
CA ARG A 308 -8.95 -9.78 33.87
C ARG A 308 -7.95 -10.70 34.57
N GLY A 309 -7.37 -10.22 35.68
CA GLY A 309 -6.38 -10.98 36.45
C GLY A 309 -6.95 -12.28 36.99
N ALA A 310 -8.18 -12.23 37.49
CA ALA A 310 -8.93 -13.39 37.95
C ALA A 310 -9.25 -14.40 36.81
N LEU A 311 -9.63 -13.92 35.63
CA LEU A 311 -9.95 -14.78 34.49
C LEU A 311 -8.70 -15.38 33.81
N GLN A 312 -7.56 -14.69 33.86
CA GLN A 312 -6.31 -15.16 33.24
C GLN A 312 -5.46 -16.05 34.14
N HIS A 313 -5.45 -15.78 35.45
CA HIS A 313 -4.57 -16.45 36.41
C HIS A 313 -5.32 -17.15 37.55
N GLY A 314 -6.62 -16.93 37.65
CA GLY A 314 -7.49 -17.54 38.65
C GLY A 314 -8.35 -18.65 38.06
N ASP A 315 -9.60 -18.71 38.54
CA ASP A 315 -10.56 -19.77 38.25
C ASP A 315 -11.58 -19.31 37.20
N ILE A 316 -12.10 -20.27 36.45
CA ILE A 316 -13.25 -20.16 35.54
C ILE A 316 -14.47 -19.52 36.24
N ASN A 317 -14.54 -19.63 37.56
CA ASN A 317 -15.63 -19.16 38.44
C ASN A 317 -15.57 -17.66 38.79
N ALA A 318 -14.62 -16.89 38.23
CA ALA A 318 -14.53 -15.44 38.48
C ALA A 318 -15.74 -14.64 37.97
N PHE A 319 -16.51 -15.21 37.05
CA PHE A 319 -17.79 -14.65 36.60
C PHE A 319 -18.91 -15.69 36.76
N LYS A 320 -20.12 -15.18 36.94
CA LYS A 320 -21.37 -15.92 36.88
C LYS A 320 -22.17 -15.42 35.68
N TRP A 321 -23.16 -16.18 35.29
CA TRP A 321 -24.12 -15.81 34.28
C TRP A 321 -25.51 -16.18 34.79
N GLY A 322 -26.46 -15.28 34.58
CA GLY A 322 -27.85 -15.50 34.94
C GLY A 322 -28.70 -15.40 33.69
N PHE A 323 -29.54 -16.39 33.45
CA PHE A 323 -30.56 -16.32 32.42
C PHE A 323 -31.93 -16.68 33.01
N GLY A 324 -32.92 -15.88 32.66
CA GLY A 324 -34.31 -16.11 33.01
C GLY A 324 -35.10 -16.28 31.72
N ALA A 325 -35.80 -17.40 31.57
CA ALA A 325 -36.78 -17.59 30.51
C ALA A 325 -38.10 -18.00 31.18
N SER A 326 -39.15 -17.20 31.01
CA SER A 326 -40.49 -17.50 31.51
C SER A 326 -41.50 -17.46 30.36
N MET A 327 -42.63 -18.17 30.48
CA MET A 327 -43.62 -18.23 29.40
C MET A 327 -44.29 -16.87 29.11
N ASN A 328 -44.20 -15.90 30.03
CA ASN A 328 -44.93 -14.64 29.98
C ASN A 328 -44.01 -13.40 30.04
N GLU A 329 -42.69 -13.57 30.11
CA GLU A 329 -41.72 -12.47 30.18
C GLU A 329 -40.64 -12.64 29.10
N GLU A 330 -40.01 -11.54 28.71
CA GLU A 330 -38.89 -11.60 27.78
C GLU A 330 -37.71 -12.33 28.42
N PRO A 331 -36.99 -13.18 27.64
CA PRO A 331 -35.82 -13.84 28.15
C PRO A 331 -34.75 -12.81 28.52
N VAL A 332 -34.19 -12.93 29.71
CA VAL A 332 -33.09 -12.10 30.20
C VAL A 332 -31.84 -12.94 30.25
N ALA A 333 -30.70 -12.39 29.82
CA ALA A 333 -29.38 -12.97 30.01
C ALA A 333 -28.45 -11.86 30.46
N ASN A 334 -27.66 -12.14 31.50
CA ASN A 334 -26.69 -11.20 32.02
C ASN A 334 -25.44 -11.93 32.52
N VAL A 335 -24.34 -11.20 32.55
CA VAL A 335 -23.03 -11.65 32.99
C VAL A 335 -22.68 -10.89 34.24
N TYR A 336 -22.29 -11.59 35.29
CA TYR A 336 -22.03 -11.04 36.61
C TYR A 336 -20.60 -11.31 37.05
N MET A 337 -19.98 -10.34 37.70
CA MET A 337 -18.71 -10.56 38.40
C MET A 337 -18.99 -11.23 39.75
N SER A 338 -18.37 -12.38 40.02
CA SER A 338 -18.59 -13.12 41.27
C SER A 338 -18.01 -12.35 42.46
N ARG A 339 -18.86 -11.73 43.29
CA ARG A 339 -18.43 -10.93 44.44
C ARG A 339 -17.57 -11.75 45.40
N GLU A 340 -18.08 -12.90 45.81
CA GLU A 340 -17.41 -13.81 46.75
C GLU A 340 -16.03 -14.22 46.23
N PHE A 341 -15.96 -14.64 44.97
CA PHE A 341 -14.69 -15.05 44.36
C PHE A 341 -13.70 -13.90 44.28
N MET A 342 -14.14 -12.72 43.82
CA MET A 342 -13.28 -11.56 43.65
C MET A 342 -12.76 -11.02 45.00
N LEU A 343 -13.57 -11.09 46.06
CA LEU A 343 -13.12 -10.77 47.41
C LEU A 343 -12.09 -11.79 47.91
N ASP A 344 -12.26 -13.07 47.66
CA ASP A 344 -11.25 -14.06 48.07
C ASP A 344 -9.95 -13.93 47.26
N PHE A 345 -10.07 -13.75 45.95
CA PHE A 345 -8.93 -13.55 45.05
C PHE A 345 -8.08 -12.33 45.45
N THR A 346 -8.72 -11.27 45.94
CA THR A 346 -8.04 -10.02 46.33
C THR A 346 -7.66 -9.93 47.81
N ARG A 347 -7.90 -10.98 48.61
CA ARG A 347 -7.73 -10.98 50.07
C ARG A 347 -6.33 -10.58 50.54
N ASN A 348 -5.30 -10.95 49.79
CA ASN A 348 -3.89 -10.66 50.11
C ASN A 348 -3.29 -9.51 49.29
N SER A 349 -4.10 -8.81 48.49
CA SER A 349 -3.65 -7.75 47.58
C SER A 349 -3.41 -6.41 48.31
N SER A 350 -2.58 -6.44 49.37
CA SER A 350 -2.22 -5.25 50.17
C SER A 350 -1.59 -4.11 49.35
N GLN A 351 -1.10 -4.42 48.15
CA GLN A 351 -0.53 -3.47 47.19
C GLN A 351 -1.60 -2.73 46.36
N LYS A 352 -2.83 -3.25 46.23
CA LYS A 352 -3.89 -2.68 45.38
C LYS A 352 -4.87 -1.81 46.18
N LYS A 353 -4.35 -0.81 46.90
CA LYS A 353 -5.15 0.11 47.74
C LYS A 353 -6.19 0.94 46.97
N TRP A 354 -6.03 1.04 45.65
CA TRP A 354 -6.96 1.72 44.76
C TRP A 354 -8.24 0.91 44.51
N LEU A 355 -8.24 -0.40 44.77
CA LEU A 355 -9.41 -1.25 44.57
C LEU A 355 -10.43 -1.01 45.67
N LYS A 356 -11.63 -0.61 45.27
CA LYS A 356 -12.76 -0.26 46.16
C LYS A 356 -13.41 -1.51 46.77
N ARG A 357 -12.64 -2.20 47.62
CA ARG A 357 -13.02 -3.49 48.21
C ARG A 357 -14.25 -3.42 49.10
N ARG A 358 -14.33 -2.40 49.95
CA ARG A 358 -15.49 -2.18 50.84
C ARG A 358 -16.78 -1.96 50.05
N GLU A 359 -16.71 -1.18 48.97
CA GLU A 359 -17.87 -0.97 48.09
C GLU A 359 -18.38 -2.28 47.49
N LEU A 360 -17.49 -3.23 47.17
CA LEU A 360 -17.90 -4.56 46.72
C LEU A 360 -18.45 -5.41 47.88
N GLU A 361 -17.85 -5.35 49.08
CA GLU A 361 -18.33 -6.06 50.28
C GLU A 361 -19.74 -5.63 50.72
N ASP A 362 -20.05 -4.33 50.58
CA ASP A 362 -21.32 -3.72 50.97
C ASP A 362 -22.45 -3.97 49.96
N MET A 363 -22.15 -4.54 48.78
CA MET A 363 -23.16 -4.87 47.77
C MET A 363 -23.96 -6.12 48.12
N ASP A 364 -25.29 -6.05 47.98
CA ASP A 364 -26.18 -7.18 48.23
C ASP A 364 -26.12 -8.24 47.11
N SER A 365 -25.90 -7.82 45.86
CA SER A 365 -25.86 -8.68 44.66
C SER A 365 -24.51 -8.67 43.93
N ASP A 366 -24.29 -9.67 43.08
CA ASP A 366 -23.12 -9.69 42.18
C ASP A 366 -23.24 -8.56 41.13
N PRO A 367 -22.18 -7.76 40.87
CA PRO A 367 -22.23 -6.69 39.88
C PRO A 367 -22.42 -7.20 38.46
N SER A 368 -23.30 -6.53 37.70
CA SER A 368 -23.53 -6.78 36.27
C SER A 368 -22.37 -6.25 35.43
N VAL A 369 -21.66 -7.13 34.74
CA VAL A 369 -20.53 -6.77 33.87
C VAL A 369 -20.99 -5.85 32.74
N LEU A 370 -22.16 -6.10 32.16
CA LEU A 370 -22.68 -5.26 31.07
C LEU A 370 -22.97 -3.83 31.55
N ASP A 371 -23.46 -3.67 32.78
CA ASP A 371 -23.69 -2.34 33.36
C ASP A 371 -22.38 -1.66 33.75
N MET A 372 -21.40 -2.44 34.23
CA MET A 372 -20.05 -1.93 34.46
C MET A 372 -19.40 -1.40 33.17
N ILE A 373 -19.56 -2.11 32.05
CA ILE A 373 -19.06 -1.67 30.73
C ILE A 373 -19.74 -0.36 30.31
N LYS A 374 -21.09 -0.31 30.38
CA LYS A 374 -21.85 0.90 30.07
C LYS A 374 -21.43 2.09 30.94
N ALA A 375 -21.11 1.86 32.21
CA ALA A 375 -20.70 2.92 33.12
C ALA A 375 -19.30 3.49 32.78
N ILE A 376 -18.38 2.67 32.25
CA ILE A 376 -17.04 3.15 31.90
C ILE A 376 -16.96 3.78 30.51
N GLN A 377 -17.83 3.41 29.56
CA GLN A 377 -17.85 3.97 28.21
C GLN A 377 -17.79 5.51 28.17
N PRO A 378 -18.64 6.27 28.90
CA PRO A 378 -18.59 7.73 28.88
C PRO A 378 -17.33 8.32 29.53
N LEU A 379 -16.56 7.53 30.28
CA LEU A 379 -15.30 7.97 30.90
C LEU A 379 -14.11 7.85 29.94
N MET A 380 -14.21 7.00 28.92
CA MET A 380 -13.08 6.69 28.05
C MET A 380 -12.74 7.84 27.09
N GLY A 381 -13.74 8.52 26.51
CA GLY A 381 -13.52 9.68 25.64
C GLY A 381 -12.76 10.82 26.33
N PRO A 382 -13.26 11.35 27.48
CA PRO A 382 -12.56 12.39 28.23
C PRO A 382 -11.19 11.97 28.77
N LEU A 383 -10.97 10.67 29.01
CA LEU A 383 -9.65 10.15 29.33
C LEU A 383 -8.73 10.24 28.12
N GLN A 384 -9.20 9.80 26.95
CA GLN A 384 -8.43 9.80 25.70
C GLN A 384 -8.05 11.23 25.30
N GLU A 385 -8.96 12.19 25.36
CA GLU A 385 -8.68 13.62 25.10
C GLU A 385 -7.52 14.15 25.97
N LYS A 386 -7.52 13.82 27.28
CA LYS A 386 -6.43 14.20 28.19
C LYS A 386 -5.12 13.50 27.88
N LEU A 387 -5.17 12.23 27.47
CA LEU A 387 -4.00 11.47 27.06
C LEU A 387 -3.40 12.06 25.78
N ASP A 388 -4.23 12.36 24.79
CA ASP A 388 -3.82 12.91 23.50
C ASP A 388 -3.20 14.29 23.67
N THR A 389 -3.75 15.14 24.54
CA THR A 389 -3.15 16.44 24.89
C THR A 389 -1.71 16.31 25.40
N ILE A 390 -1.40 15.24 26.14
CA ILE A 390 -0.06 15.01 26.70
C ILE A 390 0.86 14.33 25.66
N LEU A 391 0.32 13.37 24.91
CA LEU A 391 1.09 12.53 23.97
C LEU A 391 1.35 13.22 22.64
N TYR A 392 0.46 14.11 22.24
CA TYR A 392 0.43 14.79 20.95
C TYR A 392 0.12 16.28 21.16
N PRO A 393 1.03 17.06 21.79
CA PRO A 393 0.78 18.47 22.08
C PRO A 393 0.70 19.36 20.83
N ASN A 394 1.22 18.90 19.69
CA ASN A 394 1.31 19.68 18.45
C ASN A 394 0.19 19.36 17.44
N VAL A 395 -0.86 18.62 17.84
CA VAL A 395 -1.92 18.16 16.91
C VAL A 395 -2.56 19.31 16.15
N ALA A 396 -2.79 20.46 16.79
CA ALA A 396 -3.36 21.62 16.12
C ALA A 396 -2.44 22.13 14.98
N ASP A 397 -1.13 22.18 15.22
CA ASP A 397 -0.13 22.62 14.24
C ASP A 397 0.04 21.58 13.11
N ASP A 398 0.02 20.29 13.44
CA ASP A 398 0.07 19.20 12.47
C ASP A 398 -1.18 19.20 11.57
N VAL A 399 -2.37 19.38 12.17
CA VAL A 399 -3.64 19.52 11.43
C VAL A 399 -3.59 20.74 10.53
N ALA A 400 -3.11 21.89 11.00
CA ALA A 400 -2.98 23.09 10.19
C ALA A 400 -2.03 22.87 9.00
N THR A 401 -0.92 22.18 9.24
CA THR A 401 0.08 21.84 8.21
C THR A 401 -0.49 20.88 7.16
N VAL A 402 -1.24 19.86 7.57
CA VAL A 402 -1.89 18.94 6.61
C VAL A 402 -3.05 19.64 5.88
N ARG A 403 -3.78 20.57 6.51
CA ARG A 403 -4.79 21.40 5.81
C ARG A 403 -4.15 22.28 4.73
N GLU A 404 -2.99 22.85 5.03
CA GLU A 404 -2.21 23.61 4.04
C GLU A 404 -1.83 22.72 2.85
N LEU A 405 -1.34 21.50 3.08
CA LEU A 405 -1.09 20.53 2.01
C LEU A 405 -2.35 20.23 1.19
N LEU A 406 -3.47 19.92 1.86
CA LEU A 406 -4.73 19.58 1.19
C LEU A 406 -5.29 20.74 0.37
N SER A 407 -5.04 21.98 0.78
CA SER A 407 -5.44 23.17 0.02
C SER A 407 -4.75 23.29 -1.34
N ARG A 408 -3.62 22.60 -1.54
CA ARG A 408 -2.92 22.56 -2.84
C ARG A 408 -3.66 21.67 -3.85
N TYR A 409 -4.49 20.73 -3.41
CA TYR A 409 -5.23 19.84 -4.30
C TYR A 409 -6.44 20.53 -4.93
N PRO A 410 -6.70 20.32 -6.23
CA PRO A 410 -7.76 21.01 -6.96
C PRO A 410 -9.17 20.57 -6.53
N HIS A 411 -9.32 19.34 -6.05
CA HIS A 411 -10.59 18.80 -5.57
C HIS A 411 -10.40 17.68 -4.54
N PRO A 412 -11.41 17.43 -3.69
CA PRO A 412 -11.34 16.40 -2.64
C PRO A 412 -11.46 14.96 -3.19
N ASN A 413 -11.98 14.78 -4.40
CA ASN A 413 -12.22 13.46 -4.96
C ASN A 413 -10.93 12.85 -5.54
N GLY A 414 -10.67 11.57 -5.27
CA GLY A 414 -9.48 10.87 -5.73
C GLY A 414 -8.56 10.47 -4.58
N VAL A 415 -7.40 9.92 -4.93
CA VAL A 415 -6.36 9.55 -3.96
C VAL A 415 -5.32 10.66 -3.93
N HIS A 416 -5.16 11.28 -2.77
CA HIS A 416 -4.07 12.23 -2.49
C HIS A 416 -2.81 11.45 -2.11
N ALA A 417 -1.65 11.84 -2.62
CA ALA A 417 -0.37 11.17 -2.40
C ALA A 417 0.79 12.16 -2.38
N LEU A 418 1.87 11.83 -1.68
CA LEU A 418 3.16 12.52 -1.80
C LEU A 418 4.10 11.70 -2.69
N GLN A 419 4.91 12.38 -3.51
CA GLN A 419 5.91 11.77 -4.39
C GLN A 419 7.14 11.36 -3.55
N ASP A 420 7.66 10.14 -3.78
CA ASP A 420 8.76 9.54 -3.01
C ASP A 420 10.01 9.28 -3.87
N GLY A 421 10.24 10.07 -4.93
CA GLY A 421 11.37 9.85 -5.84
C GLY A 421 11.14 10.48 -7.21
N PRO A 422 11.91 10.10 -8.25
CA PRO A 422 11.82 10.75 -9.56
C PRO A 422 10.40 10.71 -10.12
N GLY A 423 9.97 11.86 -10.67
CA GLY A 423 8.62 12.11 -11.18
C GLY A 423 8.24 11.31 -12.44
N PHE A 424 7.15 11.74 -13.10
CA PHE A 424 6.62 11.06 -14.27
C PHE A 424 7.55 11.18 -15.47
N THR A 425 7.87 10.05 -16.09
CA THR A 425 8.56 10.02 -17.38
C THR A 425 7.87 9.04 -18.31
N ARG A 426 8.17 9.11 -19.61
CA ARG A 426 7.61 8.15 -20.57
C ARG A 426 7.98 6.70 -20.25
N ARG A 427 9.13 6.49 -19.61
CA ARG A 427 9.64 5.20 -19.11
C ARG A 427 9.06 4.85 -17.73
N LYS A 428 8.68 5.85 -16.94
CA LYS A 428 8.16 5.71 -15.57
C LYS A 428 6.82 6.41 -15.39
N MET A 429 5.76 5.72 -15.79
CA MET A 429 4.39 6.25 -15.78
C MET A 429 3.74 6.25 -14.39
N CYS A 430 4.23 5.44 -13.46
CA CYS A 430 3.81 5.45 -12.05
C CYS A 430 5.04 5.74 -11.17
N PRO A 431 5.24 6.99 -10.72
CA PRO A 431 6.33 7.32 -9.83
C PRO A 431 6.10 6.65 -8.45
N PRO A 432 7.15 6.48 -7.66
CA PRO A 432 7.04 6.05 -6.28
C PRO A 432 6.27 7.14 -5.53
N MET A 433 5.25 6.73 -4.78
CA MET A 433 4.39 7.65 -4.07
C MET A 433 3.81 7.00 -2.81
N SER A 434 3.53 7.84 -1.82
CA SER A 434 2.93 7.48 -0.55
C SER A 434 1.50 8.05 -0.49
N PRO A 435 0.46 7.20 -0.63
CA PRO A 435 -0.92 7.67 -0.53
C PRO A 435 -1.27 8.10 0.89
N LEU A 436 -2.05 9.18 1.00
CA LEU A 436 -2.58 9.68 2.26
C LEU A 436 -3.85 8.93 2.62
N ALA A 437 -3.85 8.27 3.78
CA ALA A 437 -4.95 7.46 4.26
C ALA A 437 -6.23 8.29 4.50
N PRO A 438 -7.41 7.88 3.96
CA PRO A 438 -8.67 8.63 4.09
C PRO A 438 -9.09 8.94 5.53
N ARG A 439 -8.79 8.05 6.49
CA ARG A 439 -9.11 8.27 7.91
C ARG A 439 -8.41 9.50 8.50
N VAL A 440 -7.14 9.73 8.12
CA VAL A 440 -6.37 10.89 8.58
C VAL A 440 -6.92 12.15 7.93
N LEU A 441 -7.26 12.10 6.66
CA LEU A 441 -7.86 13.22 5.95
C LEU A 441 -9.23 13.60 6.53
N SER A 442 -10.04 12.60 6.90
CA SER A 442 -11.32 12.81 7.58
C SER A 442 -11.15 13.49 8.94
N PHE A 443 -10.18 13.02 9.75
CA PHE A 443 -9.85 13.65 11.03
C PHE A 443 -9.44 15.11 10.86
N VAL A 444 -8.53 15.39 9.91
CA VAL A 444 -8.08 16.75 9.59
C VAL A 444 -9.24 17.65 9.15
N ALA A 445 -10.22 17.10 8.42
CA ALA A 445 -11.41 17.84 7.99
C ALA A 445 -12.37 18.16 9.13
N SER A 446 -12.54 17.25 10.10
CA SER A 446 -13.48 17.41 11.22
C SER A 446 -12.87 18.03 12.49
N TYR A 447 -11.54 18.20 12.55
CA TYR A 447 -10.87 18.71 13.75
C TYR A 447 -11.25 20.17 14.06
N GLU A 448 -11.82 20.41 15.24
CA GLU A 448 -12.01 21.74 15.80
C GLU A 448 -10.97 21.95 16.91
N PRO A 449 -10.18 23.04 16.88
CA PRO A 449 -9.24 23.31 17.96
C PRO A 449 -10.03 23.58 19.25
N ASP A 450 -9.69 22.89 20.33
CA ASP A 450 -10.28 23.16 21.64
C ASP A 450 -10.05 24.62 22.02
N ASP A 451 -11.14 25.36 22.22
CA ASP A 451 -11.16 26.78 22.59
C ASP A 451 -10.79 26.92 24.08
N VAL A 452 -9.53 26.61 24.41
CA VAL A 452 -9.00 26.72 25.78
C VAL A 452 -8.59 28.16 26.04
N GLY A 453 -9.53 28.98 26.54
CA GLY A 453 -9.22 30.08 27.46
C GLY A 453 -9.50 31.51 27.00
N ALA A 454 -10.77 31.85 26.77
CA ALA A 454 -11.23 33.25 26.79
C ALA A 454 -12.48 33.42 27.67
N SER A 455 -12.45 32.93 28.91
CA SER A 455 -13.50 33.24 29.89
C SER A 455 -12.98 33.22 31.33
N ASP A 456 -11.97 34.02 31.64
CA ASP A 456 -11.80 34.52 33.02
C ASP A 456 -10.97 35.82 33.05
N ALA A 457 -11.48 36.86 32.38
CA ALA A 457 -11.15 38.23 32.72
C ALA A 457 -12.39 38.86 33.37
N GLY A 458 -12.70 38.36 34.57
CA GLY A 458 -13.66 38.97 35.46
C GLY A 458 -13.24 40.40 35.79
N ASP A 459 -14.07 41.31 35.30
CA ASP A 459 -14.13 42.74 35.59
C ASP A 459 -13.87 43.05 37.07
N GLY A 460 -12.64 43.48 37.35
CA GLY A 460 -12.22 44.01 38.65
C GLY A 460 -12.27 45.52 38.64
N THR A 461 -13.46 46.10 38.48
CA THR A 461 -13.70 47.51 38.79
C THR A 461 -13.89 47.67 40.30
N ALA A 462 -12.95 48.37 40.95
CA ALA A 462 -13.18 48.96 42.26
C ALA A 462 -12.54 50.35 42.32
N THR A 463 -13.42 51.34 42.49
CA THR A 463 -13.25 52.65 43.18
C THR A 463 -11.88 53.31 43.22
#